data_AF-A0A6V8CWL9-F1
#
_entry.id   AF-A0A6V8CWL9-F1
#
_cell.length_a   1.000
_cell.length_b   1.000
_cell.length_c   1.000
_cell.angle_alpha   90.00
_cell.angle_beta   90.00
_cell.angle_gamma   90.00
#
_symmetry.space_group_name_H-M   'P 1'
#
loop_
_entity.id
_entity.type
_entity.pdbx_description
1 polymer ?
#
loop_
_entity_poly.entity_id
_entity_poly.type
_entity_poly.pdbx_seq_one_letter_code
_entity_poly.pdbx_strand_id
1 'polypeptide(L)' 'MGDAGSAGQLDESLRHLLDELTPSVLSVINKLNDGGNRVWIVGGAIRDALKDLVPHDIDIATDASPEEVIALIPNA' A
#
# COMPACT_ATOMS: atom_id res chain seq x y z
N MET A 1 25.41 1.83 2.56
CA MET A 1 25.05 1.94 1.13
C MET A 1 24.38 0.63 0.76
N GLY A 2 23.11 0.46 1.18
CA GLY A 2 22.36 -0.76 0.93
C GLY A 2 21.75 -0.68 -0.46
N ASP A 3 22.07 -1.67 -1.27
CA ASP A 3 21.41 -2.07 -2.50
C ASP A 3 19.92 -1.66 -2.51
N ALA A 4 19.58 -0.68 -3.35
CA ALA A 4 18.22 -0.46 -3.79
C ALA A 4 17.87 -1.67 -4.66
N GLY A 5 17.39 -2.71 -3.97
CA GLY A 5 17.06 -4.01 -4.54
C GLY A 5 16.37 -3.82 -5.88
N SER A 6 16.86 -4.54 -6.89
CA SER A 6 16.25 -4.64 -8.21
C SER A 6 14.73 -4.65 -8.06
N ALA A 7 14.09 -3.52 -8.35
CA ALA A 7 12.63 -3.45 -8.38
C ALA A 7 12.22 -4.40 -9.50
N GLY A 8 11.90 -5.64 -9.11
CA GLY A 8 11.43 -6.67 -10.02
C GLY A 8 10.29 -6.05 -10.81
N GLN A 9 10.38 -6.12 -12.13
CA GLN A 9 9.40 -5.53 -13.00
C GLN A 9 8.01 -6.01 -12.56
N LEU A 10 7.17 -5.06 -12.11
CA LEU A 10 5.83 -5.38 -11.66
C LEU A 10 5.08 -6.02 -12.83
N ASP A 11 4.43 -7.15 -12.53
CA ASP A 11 3.50 -7.79 -13.45
C ASP A 11 2.46 -6.76 -13.93
N GLU A 12 2.09 -6.79 -15.21
CA GLU A 12 1.10 -5.85 -15.76
C GLU A 12 -0.25 -5.98 -15.04
N SER A 13 -0.62 -7.18 -14.60
CA SER A 13 -1.81 -7.43 -13.77
C SER A 13 -1.69 -6.83 -12.37
N LEU A 14 -0.53 -6.33 -11.93
CA LEU A 14 -0.41 -5.57 -10.68
C LEU A 14 -0.32 -4.06 -10.91
N ARG A 15 -0.12 -3.61 -12.16
CA ARG A 15 -0.05 -2.17 -12.44
C ARG A 15 -1.40 -1.49 -12.33
N HIS A 16 -2.45 -2.13 -12.81
CA HIS A 16 -3.80 -1.55 -12.74
C HIS A 16 -4.29 -1.37 -11.29
N LEU A 17 -3.78 -2.15 -10.33
CA LEU A 17 -4.04 -1.92 -8.91
C LEU A 17 -3.64 -0.50 -8.47
N LEU A 18 -2.57 0.05 -9.05
CA LEU A 18 -2.10 1.41 -8.73
C LEU A 18 -3.09 2.48 -9.22
N ASP A 19 -3.78 2.22 -10.33
CA ASP A 19 -4.77 3.14 -10.91
C ASP A 19 -6.04 3.20 -10.04
N GLU A 20 -6.33 2.14 -9.28
CA GLU A 20 -7.47 2.06 -8.36
C GLU A 20 -7.20 2.73 -6.99
N LEU A 21 -5.97 3.19 -6.73
CA LEU A 21 -5.63 3.84 -5.47
C LEU A 21 -6.22 5.24 -5.40
N THR A 22 -7.25 5.39 -4.57
CA THR A 22 -7.89 6.68 -4.34
C THR A 22 -6.96 7.67 -3.61
N PRO A 23 -7.22 8.99 -3.70
CA PRO A 23 -6.43 9.98 -2.97
C PRO A 23 -6.39 9.77 -1.45
N SER A 24 -7.43 9.19 -0.84
CA SER A 24 -7.44 8.88 0.59
C SER A 24 -6.49 7.74 0.93
N VAL A 25 -6.49 6.67 0.12
CA VAL A 25 -5.56 5.54 0.26
C VAL A 25 -4.11 6.03 0.10
N LEU A 26 -3.83 6.83 -0.93
CA LEU A 26 -2.51 7.44 -1.12
C LEU A 26 -2.11 8.34 0.06
N SER A 27 -3.05 9.09 0.64
CA SER A 27 -2.77 9.90 1.83
C SER A 27 -2.39 9.05 3.04
N VAL A 28 -3.00 7.88 3.23
CA VAL A 28 -2.65 6.95 4.32
C VAL A 28 -1.25 6.39 4.11
N ILE A 29 -0.97 5.88 2.89
CA ILE A 29 0.34 5.33 2.53
C ILE A 29 1.44 6.37 2.74
N ASN A 30 1.25 7.60 2.24
CA ASN A 30 2.24 8.67 2.37
C ASN A 30 2.48 9.05 3.84
N LYS A 31 1.43 9.17 4.67
CA LYS A 31 1.59 9.50 6.10
C LYS A 31 2.39 8.45 6.87
N LEU A 32 2.13 7.17 6.61
CA LEU A 32 2.88 6.07 7.23
C LEU A 32 4.34 6.07 6.78
N ASN A 33 4.56 6.23 5.46
CA ASN A 33 5.90 6.26 4.88
C ASN A 33 6.73 7.48 5.31
N ASP A 34 6.12 8.67 5.36
CA ASP A 34 6.75 9.90 5.88
C ASP A 34 7.05 9.79 7.38
N GLY A 35 6.28 8.97 8.11
CA GLY A 35 6.55 8.57 9.50
C GLY A 35 7.71 7.57 9.65
N GLY A 36 8.34 7.15 8.55
CA GLY A 36 9.46 6.20 8.54
C GLY A 36 9.05 4.73 8.52
N ASN A 37 7.76 4.43 8.37
CA ASN A 37 7.24 3.07 8.38
C ASN A 37 7.15 2.51 6.96
N ARG A 38 7.35 1.21 6.82
CA ARG A 38 7.08 0.51 5.56
C ARG A 38 5.58 0.25 5.42
N VAL A 39 5.13 0.23 4.18
CA VAL A 39 3.72 0.10 3.83
C VAL A 39 3.58 -0.90 2.68
N TRP A 40 2.60 -1.78 2.77
CA TRP A 40 2.30 -2.78 1.75
C TRP A 40 0.80 -2.85 1.48
N ILE A 41 0.42 -2.93 0.22
CA ILE A 41 -0.93 -3.38 -0.15
C ILE A 41 -0.94 -4.90 0.00
N VAL A 42 -1.96 -5.42 0.68
CA VAL A 42 -2.06 -6.85 1.00
C VAL A 42 -3.47 -7.37 0.71
N GLY A 43 -3.69 -8.64 1.01
CA GLY A 43 -5.04 -9.20 1.07
C GLY A 43 -5.71 -9.38 -0.29
N GLY A 44 -7.02 -9.15 -0.31
CA GLY A 44 -7.90 -9.40 -1.45
C GLY A 44 -7.54 -8.59 -2.69
N ALA A 45 -7.09 -7.35 -2.50
CA ALA A 45 -6.73 -6.44 -3.58
C ALA A 45 -5.63 -7.00 -4.49
N ILE A 46 -4.60 -7.63 -3.92
CA ILE A 46 -3.53 -8.28 -4.71
C ILE A 46 -4.08 -9.46 -5.49
N ARG A 47 -4.90 -10.31 -4.85
CA ARG A 47 -5.49 -11.49 -5.50
C ARG A 47 -6.40 -11.10 -6.65
N ASP A 48 -7.22 -10.07 -6.45
CA ASP A 48 -8.21 -9.64 -7.44
C ASP A 48 -7.50 -8.96 -8.61
N ALA A 49 -6.48 -8.14 -8.35
CA ALA A 49 -5.63 -7.56 -9.40
C ALA A 49 -4.93 -8.65 -10.23
N LEU A 50 -4.34 -9.68 -9.60
CA LEU A 50 -3.75 -10.81 -10.34
C LEU A 50 -4.74 -11.61 -11.21
N LYS A 51 -6.04 -11.40 -11.03
CA LYS A 51 -7.11 -11.98 -11.86
C LYS A 51 -7.70 -10.98 -12.86
N ASP A 52 -7.07 -9.82 -13.01
CA ASP A 52 -7.57 -8.68 -13.79
C ASP A 52 -8.98 -8.23 -13.36
N LEU A 53 -9.27 -8.34 -12.05
CA LEU A 53 -10.50 -7.86 -11.42
C LEU A 53 -10.22 -6.57 -10.64
N VAL A 54 -11.18 -5.65 -10.66
CA VAL A 54 -11.12 -4.43 -9.84
C VAL A 54 -11.32 -4.79 -8.36
N PRO A 55 -10.37 -4.47 -7.47
CA PRO A 55 -10.54 -4.64 -6.03
C PRO A 55 -11.73 -3.83 -5.49
N HIS A 56 -12.50 -4.43 -4.58
CA HIS A 56 -13.62 -3.73 -3.94
C HIS A 56 -13.17 -2.94 -2.70
N ASP A 57 -12.06 -3.36 -2.09
CA ASP A 57 -11.41 -2.78 -0.93
C ASP A 57 -9.88 -2.81 -1.09
N ILE A 58 -9.19 -1.88 -0.43
CA ILE A 58 -7.72 -1.83 -0.39
C ILE A 58 -7.28 -2.00 1.05
N ASP A 59 -6.68 -3.14 1.35
CA ASP A 59 -6.07 -3.41 2.66
C ASP A 59 -4.60 -3.01 2.67
N ILE A 60 -4.20 -2.33 3.73
CA ILE A 60 -2.82 -1.89 3.95
C ILE A 60 -2.26 -2.58 5.20
N ALA A 61 -1.06 -3.13 5.07
CA ALA A 61 -0.23 -3.53 6.20
C ALA A 61 0.92 -2.53 6.39
N THR A 62 1.36 -2.37 7.63
CA THR A 62 2.51 -1.53 7.99
C THR A 62 3.24 -2.15 9.18
N ASP A 63 4.51 -1.79 9.35
CA ASP A 63 5.28 -2.13 10.55
C ASP A 63 5.16 -1.09 11.67
N ALA A 64 4.38 -0.03 11.46
CA ALA A 64 3.98 0.90 12.51
C ALA A 64 3.16 0.18 13.60
N SER A 65 3.43 0.51 14.87
CA SER A 65 2.60 0.05 15.99
C SER A 65 1.20 0.67 15.93
N PRO A 66 0.18 0.08 16.59
CA PRO A 66 -1.15 0.67 16.66
C PRO A 66 -1.15 2.13 17.16
N GLU A 67 -0.30 2.44 18.14
CA GLU A 67 -0.15 3.80 18.69
C GLU A 67 0.43 4.76 17.64
N GLU A 68 1.40 4.32 16.84
CA GLU A 68 1.99 5.11 15.77
C GLU A 68 0.98 5.37 14.64
N VAL A 69 0.19 4.37 14.27
CA VAL A 69 -0.90 4.51 13.28
C VAL A 69 -1.90 5.57 13.74
N ILE A 70 -2.34 5.50 15.00
CA ILE A 70 -3.29 6.48 15.57
C ILE A 70 -2.66 7.88 15.60
N ALA A 71 -1.37 8.00 15.93
CA ALA A 71 -0.68 9.29 15.98
C ALA A 71 -0.52 9.93 14.59
N LEU A 72 -0.19 9.14 13.57
CA LEU A 72 0.01 9.59 12.19
C LEU A 72 -1.32 9.84 11.46
N ILE A 73 -2.36 9.09 11.80
CA ILE A 73 -3.65 9.11 11.13
C ILE A 73 -4.81 9.16 12.15
N PRO A 74 -4.95 10.28 12.90
CA PRO A 74 -5.85 10.34 14.05
C PRO A 74 -7.35 10.28 13.73
N ASN A 75 -7.73 10.41 12.46
CA ASN A 75 -9.13 10.36 11.99
C ASN A 75 -9.27 9.42 10.78
N ALA A 76 -8.48 8.34 10.74
CA ALA A 76 -8.58 7.32 9.70
C ALA A 76 -9.92 6.58 9.77
#